data_AF-A0A945ZJ80-F1
#
_entry.id   AF-A0A945ZJ80-F1
#
_cell.length_a   1.000
_cell.length_b   1.000
_cell.length_c   1.000
_cell.angle_alpha   90.00
_cell.angle_beta   90.00
_cell.angle_gamma   90.00
#
_symmetry.space_group_name_H-M   'P 1'
#
loop_
_entity.id
_entity.type
_entity.pdbx_description
1 polymer ?
#
loop_
_entity_poly.entity_id
_entity_poly.type
_entity_poly.pdbx_seq_one_letter_code
_entity_poly.pdbx_strand_id
1 'polypeptide(L)'
;MNYFKESIAEIKKVTWPTKNHAINITIITIIFTTIATLALTFIDGVFKAGYTKLIDMSPKSSFQNLVDPAELGIDTSAINITDSEGNTVDSSNIQINTTPVEPAAAE
;
A
#
# COMPACT_ATOMS: atom_id res chain seq x y z
N MET A 1 -15.96 -49.24 -1.91
CA MET A 1 -16.94 -48.26 -1.38
C MET A 1 -17.29 -48.47 0.11
N ASN A 2 -16.85 -49.55 0.77
CA ASN A 2 -17.17 -49.82 2.19
C ASN A 2 -16.49 -48.89 3.20
N TYR A 3 -15.32 -48.34 2.88
CA TYR A 3 -14.55 -47.47 3.79
C TYR A 3 -15.33 -46.26 4.31
N PHE A 4 -16.05 -45.53 3.45
CA PHE A 4 -16.87 -44.40 3.88
C PHE A 4 -18.00 -44.82 4.83
N LYS A 5 -18.53 -46.03 4.66
CA LYS A 5 -19.61 -46.56 5.48
C LYS A 5 -19.11 -46.92 6.89
N GLU A 6 -17.90 -47.48 6.99
CA GLU A 6 -17.22 -47.72 8.27
C GLU A 6 -16.80 -46.41 8.96
N SER A 7 -16.24 -45.44 8.22
CA SER A 7 -15.84 -44.15 8.79
C SER A 7 -17.03 -43.35 9.35
N ILE A 8 -18.18 -43.35 8.68
CA ILE A 8 -19.40 -42.69 9.19
C ILE A 8 -19.94 -43.42 10.43
N ALA A 9 -19.84 -44.75 10.46
CA ALA A 9 -20.25 -45.55 11.62
C ALA A 9 -19.38 -45.28 12.86
N GLU A 10 -18.08 -45.03 12.66
CA GLU A 10 -17.15 -44.65 13.74
C GLU A 10 -17.35 -43.20 14.20
N ILE A 11 -17.56 -42.25 13.29
CA ILE A 11 -17.84 -40.84 13.65
C ILE A 11 -19.11 -40.69 14.50
N LYS A 12 -20.09 -41.58 14.30
CA LYS A 12 -21.30 -41.62 15.15
C LYS A 12 -21.06 -42.09 16.58
N LYS A 13 -19.96 -42.80 16.86
CA LYS A 13 -19.59 -43.22 18.23
C LYS A 13 -18.92 -42.09 19.01
N VAL A 14 -18.41 -41.08 18.33
CA VAL A 14 -17.85 -39.89 18.98
C VAL A 14 -18.98 -39.16 19.70
N THR A 15 -18.76 -38.88 20.97
CA THR A 15 -19.69 -38.14 21.82
C THR A 15 -19.77 -36.71 21.31
N TRP A 16 -20.70 -36.44 20.41
CA TRP A 16 -20.93 -35.10 19.91
C TRP A 16 -21.50 -34.24 21.04
N PRO A 17 -20.96 -33.02 21.24
CA PRO A 17 -21.51 -32.08 22.19
C PRO A 17 -22.98 -31.84 21.85
N THR A 18 -23.82 -31.72 22.87
CA THR A 18 -25.22 -31.36 22.68
C THR A 18 -25.28 -29.99 21.99
N LYS A 19 -26.28 -29.78 21.12
CA LYS A 19 -26.40 -28.55 20.30
C LYS A 19 -26.26 -27.27 21.14
N ASN A 20 -26.81 -27.29 22.36
CA ASN A 20 -26.76 -26.16 23.29
C ASN A 20 -25.34 -25.89 23.79
N HIS A 21 -24.54 -26.93 24.06
CA HIS A 21 -23.16 -26.77 24.50
C HIS A 21 -22.29 -26.17 23.38
N ALA A 22 -22.49 -26.63 22.14
CA ALA A 22 -21.78 -26.11 20.97
C ALA A 22 -22.10 -24.62 20.69
N ILE A 23 -23.34 -24.19 20.91
CA ILE A 23 -23.75 -22.79 20.75
C ILE A 23 -23.09 -21.92 21.83
N ASN A 24 -23.08 -22.35 23.09
CA ASN A 24 -22.49 -21.59 24.19
C ASN A 24 -20.99 -21.34 23.97
N ILE A 25 -20.23 -22.36 23.56
CA ILE A 25 -18.79 -22.19 23.29
C ILE A 25 -18.54 -21.29 22.06
N THR A 26 -19.44 -21.33 21.07
CA THR A 26 -19.34 -20.47 19.89
C THR A 26 -19.62 -19.01 20.25
N ILE A 27 -20.62 -18.74 21.10
CA ILE A 27 -20.93 -17.38 21.59
C ILE A 27 -19.73 -16.80 22.36
N ILE A 28 -19.14 -17.59 23.27
CA ILE A 28 -17.91 -17.19 23.98
C ILE A 28 -16.80 -16.84 22.98
N THR A 29 -16.64 -17.65 21.94
CA THR A 29 -15.60 -17.43 20.93
C THR A 29 -15.87 -16.15 20.13
N ILE A 30 -17.11 -15.87 19.75
CA ILE A 30 -17.50 -14.63 19.07
C ILE A 30 -17.19 -13.40 19.93
N ILE A 31 -17.50 -13.46 21.23
CA ILE A 31 -17.18 -12.36 22.15
C ILE A 31 -15.67 -12.18 22.24
N PHE A 32 -14.92 -13.27 22.39
CA PHE A 32 -13.46 -13.24 22.47
C PHE A 32 -12.82 -12.66 21.20
N THR A 33 -13.24 -13.11 20.01
CA THR A 33 -12.71 -12.61 18.73
C THR A 33 -13.09 -11.15 18.49
N THR A 34 -14.29 -10.73 18.93
CA THR A 34 -14.70 -9.32 18.90
C THR A 34 -13.78 -8.46 19.74
N ILE A 35 -13.49 -8.87 20.98
CA ILE A 35 -12.57 -8.15 21.87
C ILE A 35 -11.16 -8.10 21.27
N ALA A 36 -10.67 -9.24 20.75
CA ALA A 36 -9.36 -9.31 20.10
C ALA A 36 -9.27 -8.37 18.88
N THR A 37 -10.32 -8.31 18.06
CA THR A 37 -10.40 -7.42 16.89
C THR A 37 -10.39 -5.95 17.29
N LEU A 38 -11.10 -5.62 18.37
CA LEU A 38 -11.12 -4.26 18.91
C LEU A 38 -9.73 -3.85 19.44
N ALA A 39 -9.07 -4.76 20.16
CA ALA A 39 -7.71 -4.55 20.67
C ALA A 39 -6.69 -4.38 19.53
N LEU A 40 -6.78 -5.21 18.48
CA LEU A 40 -5.93 -5.10 17.28
C LEU A 40 -6.16 -3.77 16.55
N THR A 41 -7.41 -3.42 16.28
CA THR A 41 -7.77 -2.14 15.66
C THR A 41 -7.21 -0.95 16.46
N PHE A 42 -7.31 -1.01 17.79
CA PHE A 42 -6.77 0.02 18.66
C PHE A 42 -5.24 0.13 18.53
N ILE A 43 -4.53 -0.98 18.60
CA ILE A 43 -3.07 -0.97 18.52
C ILE A 43 -2.59 -0.51 17.12
N ASP A 44 -3.28 -0.92 16.05
CA ASP A 44 -3.02 -0.46 14.68
C ASP A 44 -3.17 1.06 14.56
N GLY A 45 -4.18 1.64 15.22
CA GLY A 45 -4.40 3.08 15.29
C GLY A 45 -3.28 3.82 16.02
N VAL A 46 -2.82 3.29 17.15
CA VAL A 46 -1.71 3.85 17.93
C VAL A 46 -0.41 3.82 17.11
N PHE A 47 -0.13 2.69 16.45
CA PHE A 47 1.05 2.59 15.58
C PHE A 47 0.98 3.59 14.43
N LYS A 48 -0.15 3.71 13.73
CA LYS A 48 -0.32 4.72 12.66
C LYS A 48 -0.04 6.13 13.16
N ALA A 49 -0.60 6.51 14.31
CA ALA A 49 -0.35 7.83 14.89
C ALA A 49 1.13 8.05 15.24
N GLY A 50 1.78 7.02 15.81
CA GLY A 50 3.21 7.04 16.10
C GLY A 50 4.07 7.18 14.84
N TYR A 51 3.79 6.40 13.80
CA TYR A 51 4.50 6.47 12.52
C TYR A 51 4.35 7.84 11.86
N THR A 52 3.14 8.41 11.81
CA THR A 52 2.93 9.75 11.25
C THR A 52 3.71 10.80 12.03
N LYS A 53 3.76 10.70 13.36
CA LYS A 53 4.53 11.63 14.20
C LYS A 53 6.04 11.51 13.97
N LEU A 54 6.55 10.30 13.76
CA LEU A 54 7.96 10.06 13.43
C LEU A 54 8.32 10.58 12.03
N ILE A 55 7.43 10.38 11.05
CA ILE A 55 7.62 10.90 9.69
C ILE A 55 7.58 12.43 9.69
N ASP A 56 6.67 13.05 10.46
CA ASP A 56 6.57 14.50 10.53
C ASP A 56 7.80 15.16 11.18
N MET A 57 8.40 14.48 12.16
CA MET A 57 9.64 14.92 12.82
C MET A 57 10.90 14.59 12.02
N SER A 58 10.82 13.72 11.00
CA SER A 58 11.94 13.48 10.09
C SER A 58 12.21 14.73 9.24
N PRO A 59 13.48 15.07 8.95
CA PRO A 59 13.78 16.12 7.98
C PRO A 59 13.14 15.73 6.65
N LYS A 60 12.05 16.39 6.29
CA LYS A 60 11.40 16.21 4.99
C LYS A 60 12.41 16.63 3.95
N SER A 61 13.07 15.68 3.31
CA SER A 61 13.94 15.94 2.17
C SER A 61 13.10 16.66 1.11
N SER A 62 13.51 17.88 0.76
CA SER A 62 12.79 18.83 -0.11
C SER A 62 12.52 18.36 -1.55
N PHE A 63 12.74 17.08 -1.85
CA PHE A 63 12.65 16.51 -3.19
C PHE A 63 11.26 15.97 -3.56
N GLN A 64 10.30 15.86 -2.63
CA GLN A 64 8.98 15.27 -2.91
C GLN A 64 7.91 16.28 -3.34
N ASN A 65 8.10 17.59 -3.12
CA ASN A 65 7.13 18.63 -3.48
C ASN A 65 7.21 19.11 -4.94
N LEU A 66 7.81 18.31 -5.84
CA LEU A 66 7.94 18.67 -7.26
C LEU A 66 6.90 17.98 -8.17
N VAL A 67 5.96 17.19 -7.62
CA VAL A 67 4.99 16.48 -8.46
C VAL A 67 3.61 16.46 -7.79
N ASP A 68 2.90 17.58 -7.86
CA ASP A 68 1.44 17.58 -7.91
C ASP A 68 1.01 17.38 -9.39
N PRO A 69 0.31 16.29 -9.76
CA PRO A 69 0.01 15.97 -11.16
C PRO A 69 -1.01 16.90 -11.84
N ALA A 70 -1.46 17.96 -11.15
CA ALA A 70 -2.43 18.93 -11.66
C ALA A 70 -1.80 20.23 -12.22
N GLU A 71 -0.51 20.47 -11.97
CA GLU A 71 0.25 21.55 -12.60
C GLU A 71 1.56 20.99 -13.14
N LEU A 72 1.59 20.62 -14.42
CA LEU A 72 2.83 20.36 -15.15
C LEU A 72 3.55 21.68 -15.40
N GLY A 73 4.16 22.23 -14.35
CA GLY A 73 5.12 23.32 -14.43
C GLY A 73 6.50 22.78 -14.09
N ILE A 74 7.35 22.56 -15.08
CA ILE A 74 8.78 22.34 -14.83
C ILE A 74 9.35 23.71 -14.44
N ASP A 75 9.68 23.91 -13.17
CA ASP A 75 10.38 25.12 -12.73
C ASP A 75 11.84 25.09 -13.24
N THR A 76 12.08 25.75 -14.37
CA THR A 76 13.38 25.85 -15.03
C THR A 76 14.26 26.96 -14.47
N SER A 77 13.82 27.67 -13.42
CA SER A 77 14.53 28.82 -12.84
C SER A 77 15.87 28.43 -12.21
N ALA A 78 16.06 27.16 -11.85
CA ALA A 78 17.30 26.65 -11.26
C ALA A 78 18.31 26.10 -12.29
N ILE A 79 17.98 26.12 -13.59
CA ILE A 79 18.84 25.58 -14.65
C ILE A 79 19.63 26.72 -15.30
N ASN A 80 20.91 26.84 -14.96
CA ASN A 80 21.85 27.69 -15.70
C ASN A 80 22.36 26.91 -16.91
N ILE A 81 21.94 27.31 -18.11
CA ILE A 81 22.44 26.76 -19.37
C ILE A 81 23.62 27.63 -19.79
N THR A 82 24.76 26.99 -20.02
CA THR A 82 25.98 27.65 -20.43
C THR A 82 26.40 27.08 -21.78
N ASP A 83 26.80 27.94 -22.72
CA ASP A 83 27.32 27.50 -24.02
C ASP A 83 28.71 26.84 -23.87
N SER A 84 29.23 26.29 -24.97
CA SER A 84 30.56 25.63 -24.98
C SER A 84 31.72 26.60 -24.69
N GLU A 85 31.45 27.90 -24.60
CA GLU A 85 32.41 28.98 -24.37
C GLU A 85 32.27 29.60 -22.97
N GLY A 86 31.32 29.11 -22.16
CA GLY A 86 31.15 29.53 -20.77
C GLY A 86 30.15 30.67 -20.54
N ASN A 87 29.40 31.10 -21.57
CA ASN A 87 28.43 32.19 -21.43
C ASN A 87 27.04 31.67 -21.07
N THR A 88 26.32 32.39 -20.19
CA THR A 88 24.95 32.05 -19.77
C THR A 88 23.97 32.32 -20.90
N VAL A 89 23.19 31.31 -21.28
CA VAL A 89 22.15 31.39 -22.31
C VAL A 89 20.80 31.67 -21.65
N ASP A 90 20.06 32.66 -22.17
CA ASP A 90 18.71 33.00 -21.69
C ASP A 90 17.74 31.84 -21.97
N SER A 91 17.33 31.17 -20.90
CA SER A 91 16.54 29.94 -20.93
C SER A 91 15.03 30.18 -21.06
N SER A 92 14.59 31.45 -21.12
CA SER A 92 13.17 31.83 -21.11
C SER A 92 12.33 31.32 -22.30
N ASN A 93 12.95 30.95 -23.42
CA ASN A 93 12.25 30.55 -24.65
C ASN A 93 12.63 29.16 -25.19
N ILE A 94 13.16 28.27 -24.34
CA ILE A 94 13.56 26.92 -24.78
C ILE A 94 12.33 26.03 -24.94
N GLN A 95 12.01 25.68 -26.18
CA GLN A 95 10.95 24.73 -26.51
C GLN A 95 11.54 23.32 -26.64
N ILE A 96 11.05 22.37 -25.84
CA ILE A 96 11.40 20.95 -25.99
C ILE A 96 10.66 20.44 -27.23
N ASN A 97 11.35 20.38 -28.36
CA ASN A 97 10.77 19.81 -29.57
C ASN A 97 10.76 18.29 -29.44
N THR A 98 9.64 17.72 -28.99
CA THR A 98 9.42 16.27 -28.99
C THR A 98 8.94 15.83 -30.37
N THR A 99 9.78 15.93 -31.40
CA THR A 99 9.53 15.14 -32.60
C THR A 99 9.73 13.68 -32.21
N PRO A 100 8.72 12.80 -32.34
CA PRO A 100 8.95 11.37 -32.17
C PRO A 100 9.99 10.96 -33.20
N VAL A 101 11.17 10.52 -32.75
CA VAL A 101 12.11 9.86 -33.64
C VAL A 101 11.48 8.51 -33.95
N GLU A 102 10.77 8.44 -35.08
CA GLU A 102 10.27 7.17 -35.61
C GLU A 102 11.47 6.23 -35.74
N PRO A 103 11.48 5.07 -35.06
CA PRO A 103 12.54 4.12 -35.24
C PRO A 103 12.51 3.70 -36.70
N ALA A 104 13.60 3.99 -37.42
CA ALA A 104 13.80 3.52 -38.78
C ALA A 104 13.38 2.05 -38.83
N ALA A 105 12.31 1.77 -39.57
CA ALA A 105 11.88 0.42 -39.84
C ALA A 105 13.10 -0.34 -40.36
N ALA A 106 13.53 -1.33 -39.59
CA ALA A 106 14.55 -2.25 -40.02
C ALA A 106 13.95 -3.08 -41.16
N GLU A 107 14.32 -2.74 -42.39
CA GLU A 107 14.29 -3.65 -43.54
C GLU A 107 15.70 -4.20 -43.79
#